data_AF-A0A381W9W5-F1
#
_entry.id   AF-A0A381W9W5-F1
#
_cell.length_a   1.000
_cell.length_b   1.000
_cell.length_c   1.000
_cell.angle_alpha   90.00
_cell.angle_beta   90.00
_cell.angle_gamma   90.00
#
_symmetry.space_group_name_H-M   'P 1'
#
loop_
_entity.id
_entity.type
_entity.pdbx_description
1 polymer ?
#
loop_
_entity_poly.entity_id
_entity_poly.type
_entity_poly.pdbx_seq_one_letter_code
_entity_poly.pdbx_strand_id
1 'polypeptide(L)'
;SKEYGQHCRQKIDLSKSSKYEHDDPAAFATESKNTTHITVADETGSVVSMTQTLNDAFGSRVTVPGTGVLLNNTMYNFDPHPGTANSIAPGKRVLSSMAPITVFKSGKPFMSLGTPGARRIFPSVLQGIINVIDHGMSLQEAVEAPRVWTQGQNLELEPDISPDVIEPLTKKGHVIEAVERVAGGMNGVLFDDTGSIHGAACWRADGSPIAVGGGPATIRGTNPMFRV
;
A
#
# COMPACT_ATOMS: atom_id res chain seq x y z
N SER A 1 -20.34 -4.84 4.46
CA SER A 1 -20.60 -6.29 4.60
C SER A 1 -20.48 -6.97 3.23
N LYS A 2 -20.59 -8.31 3.15
CA LYS A 2 -20.57 -9.02 1.86
C LYS A 2 -21.75 -8.63 0.97
N GLU A 3 -22.92 -8.42 1.56
CA GLU A 3 -24.15 -8.01 0.88
C GLU A 3 -23.97 -6.63 0.23
N TYR A 4 -23.41 -5.66 0.97
CA TYR A 4 -23.11 -4.35 0.40
C TYR A 4 -22.07 -4.42 -0.72
N GLY A 5 -21.06 -5.30 -0.61
CA GLY A 5 -20.10 -5.55 -1.68
C GLY A 5 -20.76 -6.09 -2.95
N GLN A 6 -21.70 -7.04 -2.82
CA GLN A 6 -22.50 -7.54 -3.94
C GLN A 6 -23.38 -6.44 -4.55
N HIS A 7 -24.01 -5.61 -3.72
CA HIS A 7 -24.78 -4.45 -4.19
C HIS A 7 -23.90 -3.46 -4.99
N CYS A 8 -22.70 -3.15 -4.50
CA CYS A 8 -21.75 -2.29 -5.24
C CYS A 8 -21.31 -2.93 -6.55
N ARG A 9 -21.04 -4.24 -6.58
CA ARG A 9 -20.66 -4.97 -7.79
C ARG A 9 -21.73 -4.88 -8.89
N GLN A 10 -23.01 -4.89 -8.54
CA GLN A 10 -24.11 -4.75 -9.51
C GLN A 10 -24.12 -3.38 -10.22
N LYS A 11 -23.44 -2.36 -9.67
CA LYS A 11 -23.29 -1.04 -10.30
C LYS A 11 -22.19 -1.00 -11.35
N ILE A 12 -21.35 -2.04 -11.44
CA ILE A 12 -20.22 -2.10 -12.39
C ILE A 12 -20.75 -2.62 -13.73
N ASP A 13 -20.65 -1.77 -14.76
CA ASP A 13 -20.89 -2.16 -16.15
C ASP A 13 -19.55 -2.44 -16.83
N LEU A 14 -19.29 -3.68 -17.23
CA LEU A 14 -18.01 -4.04 -17.85
C LEU A 14 -17.84 -3.43 -19.26
N SER A 15 -18.89 -2.89 -19.87
CA SER A 15 -18.85 -2.29 -21.21
C SER A 15 -18.59 -0.78 -21.20
N LYS A 16 -18.72 -0.10 -20.05
CA LYS A 16 -18.56 1.35 -19.96
C LYS A 16 -18.10 1.83 -18.59
N SER A 17 -17.38 2.95 -18.55
CA SER A 17 -17.09 3.67 -17.31
C SER A 17 -18.37 4.34 -16.78
N SER A 18 -18.46 4.43 -15.46
CA SER A 18 -19.51 5.20 -14.79
C SER A 18 -18.99 6.59 -14.46
N LYS A 19 -19.86 7.60 -14.56
CA LYS A 19 -19.55 8.91 -13.97
C LYS A 19 -19.78 8.82 -12.47
N TYR A 20 -18.75 9.15 -11.69
CA TYR A 20 -18.85 9.27 -10.26
C TYR A 20 -18.55 10.72 -9.86
N GLU A 21 -19.58 11.41 -9.40
CA GLU A 21 -19.45 12.72 -8.76
C GLU A 21 -19.55 12.51 -7.26
N HIS A 22 -18.50 12.87 -6.53
CA HIS A 22 -18.57 12.97 -5.08
C HIS A 22 -19.30 14.28 -4.71
N ASP A 23 -19.95 14.31 -3.55
CA ASP A 23 -20.65 15.52 -3.11
C ASP A 23 -19.71 16.69 -2.78
N ASP A 24 -18.40 16.44 -2.54
CA ASP A 24 -17.39 17.48 -2.33
C ASP A 24 -15.95 17.03 -2.72
N PRO A 25 -15.34 17.54 -3.80
CA PRO A 25 -13.95 17.25 -4.18
C PRO A 25 -12.92 17.86 -3.21
N ALA A 26 -13.26 19.00 -2.61
CA ALA A 26 -12.34 19.86 -1.87
C ALA A 26 -12.08 19.35 -0.45
N ALA A 27 -13.04 18.60 0.14
CA ALA A 27 -12.89 17.89 1.41
C ALA A 27 -11.72 16.87 1.44
N PHE A 28 -11.06 16.67 0.29
CA PHE A 28 -10.26 15.51 0.01
C PHE A 28 -8.95 15.80 -0.77
N ALA A 29 -8.59 17.06 -1.04
CA ALA A 29 -7.49 17.35 -1.98
C ALA A 29 -6.05 17.24 -1.42
N THR A 30 -5.86 17.01 -0.11
CA THR A 30 -4.67 17.54 0.59
C THR A 30 -3.77 16.54 1.32
N GLU A 31 -3.85 15.23 1.07
CA GLU A 31 -2.93 14.29 1.75
C GLU A 31 -1.60 14.14 0.98
N SER A 32 -0.49 14.31 1.69
CA SER A 32 0.86 14.22 1.12
C SER A 32 1.26 12.79 0.78
N LYS A 33 2.09 12.63 -0.25
CA LYS A 33 2.61 11.32 -0.69
C LYS A 33 3.78 10.82 0.16
N ASN A 34 4.27 11.61 1.12
CA ASN A 34 5.46 11.29 1.90
C ASN A 34 5.08 10.40 3.10
N THR A 35 5.56 9.18 3.10
CA THR A 35 5.28 8.16 4.12
C THR A 35 6.37 7.11 4.00
N THR A 36 6.64 6.36 5.06
CA THR A 36 7.47 5.15 4.96
C THR A 36 6.69 3.94 5.48
N HIS A 37 6.93 2.81 4.85
CA HIS A 37 6.37 1.53 5.23
C HIS A 37 7.52 0.56 5.50
N ILE A 38 7.40 -0.24 6.56
CA ILE A 38 8.31 -1.32 6.87
C ILE A 38 7.51 -2.56 7.22
N THR A 39 7.96 -3.70 6.71
CA THR A 39 7.48 -5.01 7.13
C THR A 39 8.65 -5.85 7.63
N VAL A 40 8.45 -6.53 8.75
CA VAL A 40 9.42 -7.45 9.36
C VAL A 40 8.69 -8.75 9.68
N ALA A 41 9.35 -9.88 9.45
CA ALA A 41 8.88 -11.19 9.84
C ALA A 41 10.02 -12.02 10.43
N ASP A 42 9.67 -13.01 11.26
CA ASP A 42 10.62 -13.97 11.81
C ASP A 42 10.18 -15.43 11.59
N GLU A 43 11.07 -16.36 11.96
CA GLU A 43 10.86 -17.80 11.84
C GLU A 43 9.72 -18.34 12.70
N THR A 44 9.28 -17.59 13.73
CA THR A 44 8.15 -17.98 14.58
C THR A 44 6.80 -17.70 13.90
N GLY A 45 6.82 -16.99 12.78
CA GLY A 45 5.64 -16.47 12.11
C GLY A 45 5.14 -15.17 12.72
N SER A 46 5.94 -14.48 13.53
CA SER A 46 5.61 -13.12 13.97
C SER A 46 5.79 -12.15 12.81
N VAL A 47 4.84 -11.22 12.64
CA VAL A 47 4.87 -10.23 11.57
C VAL A 47 4.57 -8.85 12.14
N VAL A 48 5.42 -7.88 11.82
CA VAL A 48 5.19 -6.46 12.08
C VAL A 48 5.03 -5.76 10.74
N SER A 49 3.89 -5.11 10.53
CA SER A 49 3.64 -4.23 9.39
C SER A 49 3.34 -2.84 9.91
N MET A 50 4.19 -1.88 9.56
CA MET A 50 4.14 -0.54 10.12
C MET A 50 4.22 0.51 9.02
N THR A 51 3.26 1.41 9.02
CA THR A 51 3.26 2.60 8.17
C THR A 51 3.33 3.82 9.06
N GLN A 52 4.27 4.72 8.80
CA GLN A 52 4.44 5.95 9.57
C GLN A 52 4.67 7.16 8.68
N THR A 53 4.24 8.33 9.15
CA THR A 53 4.32 9.56 8.36
C THR A 53 4.39 10.81 9.25
N LEU A 54 5.01 11.86 8.72
CA LEU A 54 4.89 13.23 9.23
C LEU A 54 3.82 14.04 8.46
N ASN A 55 3.07 13.39 7.59
CA ASN A 55 2.35 13.92 6.43
C ASN A 55 3.31 14.42 5.34
N ASP A 56 3.72 15.69 5.34
CA ASP A 56 4.64 16.21 4.32
C ASP A 56 6.09 15.76 4.53
N ALA A 57 6.91 15.93 3.50
CA ALA A 57 8.36 15.82 3.63
C ALA A 57 8.84 16.79 4.71
N PHE A 58 9.47 16.26 5.75
CA PHE A 58 9.88 16.98 6.97
C PHE A 58 8.72 17.55 7.82
N GLY A 59 7.47 17.09 7.60
CA GLY A 59 6.30 17.47 8.38
C GLY A 59 6.04 18.97 8.37
N SER A 60 5.91 19.57 9.56
CA SER A 60 5.72 21.02 9.71
C SER A 60 7.01 21.82 9.53
N ARG A 61 8.16 21.15 9.35
CA ARG A 61 9.50 21.75 9.35
C ARG A 61 9.88 22.43 10.67
N VAL A 62 9.12 22.16 11.74
CA VAL A 62 9.42 22.60 13.10
C VAL A 62 10.15 21.47 13.83
N THR A 63 11.25 21.81 14.50
CA THR A 63 12.00 20.90 15.36
C THR A 63 11.81 21.24 16.82
N VAL A 64 11.78 20.23 17.69
CA VAL A 64 11.84 20.46 19.14
C VAL A 64 13.28 20.88 19.49
N PRO A 65 13.50 22.07 20.08
CA PRO A 65 14.84 22.60 20.32
C PRO A 65 15.76 21.63 21.04
N GLY A 66 16.97 21.44 20.51
CA GLY A 66 18.01 20.58 21.11
C GLY A 66 17.82 19.07 20.95
N THR A 67 16.72 18.60 20.34
CA THR A 67 16.43 17.16 20.24
C THR A 67 16.63 16.56 18.84
N GLY A 68 16.58 17.40 17.80
CA GLY A 68 16.53 16.93 16.40
C GLY A 68 15.20 16.30 15.97
N VAL A 69 14.18 16.26 16.84
CA VAL A 69 12.87 15.68 16.53
C VAL A 69 12.05 16.66 15.68
N LEU A 70 11.68 16.24 14.47
CA LEU A 70 10.76 16.95 13.60
C LEU A 70 9.30 16.69 14.00
N LEU A 71 8.49 17.74 13.96
CA LEU A 71 7.05 17.65 14.22
C LEU A 71 6.28 17.43 12.92
N ASN A 72 5.23 16.61 12.98
CA ASN A 72 4.35 16.36 11.85
C ASN A 72 3.48 17.60 11.52
N ASN A 73 2.83 17.59 10.36
CA ASN A 73 1.78 18.55 10.01
C ASN A 73 0.44 17.86 9.70
N THR A 74 0.11 16.74 10.36
CA THR A 74 -1.07 15.93 10.01
C THR A 74 -2.40 16.64 10.24
N MET A 75 -2.44 17.72 11.04
CA MET A 75 -3.64 18.56 11.16
C MET A 75 -4.16 19.07 9.81
N TYR A 76 -3.28 19.15 8.79
CA TYR A 76 -3.62 19.50 7.41
C TYR A 76 -4.61 18.54 6.73
N ASN A 77 -4.75 17.31 7.24
CA ASN A 77 -5.66 16.31 6.68
C ASN A 77 -7.10 16.44 7.18
N PHE A 78 -7.38 17.32 8.15
CA PHE A 78 -8.76 17.59 8.55
C PHE A 78 -9.44 18.54 7.56
N ASP A 79 -10.76 18.43 7.48
CA ASP A 79 -11.59 19.44 6.87
C ASP A 79 -11.72 20.64 7.83
N PRO A 80 -11.33 21.86 7.42
CA PRO A 80 -11.46 23.05 8.25
C PRO A 80 -12.93 23.48 8.43
N HIS A 81 -13.85 23.01 7.59
CA HIS A 81 -15.27 23.33 7.72
C HIS A 81 -15.94 22.47 8.80
N PRO A 82 -16.81 23.05 9.64
CA PRO A 82 -17.52 22.32 10.67
C PRO A 82 -18.65 21.45 10.10
N GLY A 83 -19.05 20.43 10.85
CA GLY A 83 -20.25 19.63 10.56
C GLY A 83 -20.03 18.41 9.65
N THR A 84 -18.82 18.17 9.18
CA THR A 84 -18.45 16.99 8.39
C THR A 84 -17.81 15.90 9.27
N ALA A 85 -17.81 14.66 8.78
CA ALA A 85 -17.18 13.54 9.49
C ALA A 85 -15.68 13.77 9.73
N ASN A 86 -15.02 14.56 8.87
CA ASN A 86 -13.60 14.89 8.98
C ASN A 86 -13.35 16.33 9.47
N SER A 87 -14.34 17.01 10.07
CA SER A 87 -14.11 18.30 10.72
C SER A 87 -13.15 18.21 11.89
N ILE A 88 -12.41 19.28 12.14
CA ILE A 88 -11.50 19.45 13.29
C ILE A 88 -12.28 19.36 14.62
N ALA A 89 -11.75 18.60 15.59
CA ALA A 89 -12.24 18.60 16.97
C ALA A 89 -11.12 18.27 17.98
N PRO A 90 -11.17 18.77 19.23
CA PRO A 90 -10.17 18.47 20.25
C PRO A 90 -10.05 16.97 20.54
N GLY A 91 -8.82 16.46 20.59
CA GLY A 91 -8.53 15.04 20.87
C GLY A 91 -8.97 14.06 19.77
N LYS A 92 -9.57 14.54 18.67
CA LYS A 92 -9.97 13.70 17.55
C LYS A 92 -8.74 13.23 16.78
N ARG A 93 -8.71 11.93 16.46
CA ARG A 93 -7.68 11.36 15.59
C ARG A 93 -7.95 11.73 14.14
N VAL A 94 -6.89 12.08 13.44
CA VAL A 94 -6.94 12.49 12.04
C VAL A 94 -7.27 11.31 11.11
N LEU A 95 -7.98 11.59 10.01
CA LEU A 95 -8.14 10.66 8.91
C LEU A 95 -6.77 10.34 8.27
N SER A 96 -6.56 9.08 7.90
CA SER A 96 -5.34 8.65 7.23
C SER A 96 -5.64 7.59 6.18
N SER A 97 -4.89 7.64 5.07
CA SER A 97 -4.92 6.59 4.04
C SER A 97 -3.92 5.45 4.28
N MET A 98 -3.19 5.46 5.41
CA MET A 98 -2.25 4.39 5.74
C MET A 98 -2.97 3.04 5.86
N ALA A 99 -2.43 2.03 5.18
CA ALA A 99 -2.97 0.67 5.19
C ALA A 99 -1.84 -0.38 5.28
N PRO A 100 -1.23 -0.59 6.46
CA PRO A 100 -0.42 -1.78 6.69
C PRO A 100 -1.35 -3.01 6.69
N ILE A 101 -1.17 -3.93 5.74
CA ILE A 101 -2.06 -5.08 5.58
C ILE A 101 -1.29 -6.39 5.75
N THR A 102 -1.82 -7.27 6.60
CA THR A 102 -1.39 -8.66 6.71
C THR A 102 -2.54 -9.58 6.30
N VAL A 103 -2.25 -10.46 5.33
CA VAL A 103 -3.15 -11.48 4.81
C VAL A 103 -2.89 -12.79 5.54
N PHE A 104 -3.95 -13.45 5.99
CA PHE A 104 -3.89 -14.74 6.66
C PHE A 104 -4.50 -15.83 5.77
N LYS A 105 -3.84 -16.99 5.72
CA LYS A 105 -4.33 -18.21 5.06
C LYS A 105 -4.41 -19.32 6.12
N SER A 106 -5.62 -19.84 6.34
CA SER A 106 -5.87 -20.89 7.35
C SER A 106 -5.34 -20.53 8.75
N GLY A 107 -5.51 -19.27 9.16
CA GLY A 107 -5.09 -18.78 10.48
C GLY A 107 -3.59 -18.49 10.62
N LYS A 108 -2.78 -18.69 9.57
CA LYS A 108 -1.35 -18.37 9.56
C LYS A 108 -1.08 -17.13 8.69
N PRO A 109 -0.10 -16.27 9.03
CA PRO A 109 0.33 -15.21 8.13
C PRO A 109 0.79 -15.81 6.80
N PHE A 110 0.27 -15.26 5.71
CA PHE A 110 0.62 -15.65 4.35
C PHE A 110 1.46 -14.57 3.68
N MET A 111 1.05 -13.31 3.83
CA MET A 111 1.73 -12.18 3.21
C MET A 111 1.45 -10.93 4.03
N SER A 112 2.41 -10.02 4.09
CA SER A 112 2.22 -8.69 4.66
C SER A 112 2.90 -7.65 3.80
N LEU A 113 2.19 -6.56 3.51
CA LEU A 113 2.68 -5.52 2.61
C LEU A 113 2.03 -4.18 2.91
N GLY A 114 2.67 -3.14 2.39
CA GLY A 114 2.15 -1.78 2.42
C GLY A 114 3.01 -0.88 1.55
N THR A 115 2.55 0.35 1.38
CA THR A 115 3.22 1.34 0.54
C THR A 115 2.92 2.75 1.07
N PRO A 116 3.81 3.73 0.84
CA PRO A 116 3.44 5.13 0.88
C PRO A 116 2.64 5.53 -0.37
N GLY A 117 2.00 6.70 -0.34
CA GLY A 117 1.30 7.25 -1.51
C GLY A 117 -0.08 7.87 -1.27
N ALA A 118 -0.38 8.32 -0.05
CA ALA A 118 -1.66 8.93 0.31
C ALA A 118 -2.85 8.03 -0.10
N ARG A 119 -3.85 8.59 -0.76
CA ARG A 119 -5.05 7.88 -1.26
C ARG A 119 -4.76 6.75 -2.24
N ARG A 120 -3.57 6.73 -2.85
CA ARG A 120 -3.16 5.65 -3.76
C ARG A 120 -2.75 4.39 -2.99
N ILE A 121 -2.60 4.45 -1.66
CA ILE A 121 -2.18 3.33 -0.82
C ILE A 121 -3.17 2.16 -0.93
N PHE A 122 -4.44 2.34 -0.57
CA PHE A 122 -5.43 1.25 -0.57
C PHE A 122 -5.51 0.47 -1.89
N PRO A 123 -5.73 1.13 -3.05
CA PRO A 123 -5.81 0.42 -4.33
C PRO A 123 -4.47 -0.17 -4.77
N SER A 124 -3.34 0.43 -4.41
CA SER A 124 -2.03 -0.17 -4.74
C SER A 124 -1.78 -1.44 -3.94
N VAL A 125 -2.05 -1.42 -2.63
CA VAL A 125 -1.93 -2.63 -1.78
C VAL A 125 -2.91 -3.71 -2.26
N LEU A 126 -4.14 -3.34 -2.62
CA LEU A 126 -5.10 -4.28 -3.20
C LEU A 126 -4.58 -4.93 -4.49
N GLN A 127 -3.99 -4.15 -5.40
CA GLN A 127 -3.37 -4.69 -6.62
C GLN A 127 -2.26 -5.69 -6.28
N GLY A 128 -1.38 -5.38 -5.32
CA GLY A 128 -0.36 -6.33 -4.86
C GLY A 128 -0.95 -7.64 -4.32
N ILE A 129 -2.05 -7.56 -3.56
CA ILE A 129 -2.76 -8.75 -3.06
C ILE A 129 -3.37 -9.57 -4.20
N ILE A 130 -4.05 -8.93 -5.16
CA ILE A 130 -4.63 -9.59 -6.33
C ILE A 130 -3.54 -10.25 -7.18
N ASN A 131 -2.41 -9.57 -7.38
CA ASN A 131 -1.29 -10.09 -8.16
C ASN A 131 -0.71 -11.39 -7.57
N VAL A 132 -0.56 -11.46 -6.24
CA VAL A 132 -0.09 -12.69 -5.58
C VAL A 132 -1.18 -13.77 -5.56
N ILE A 133 -2.41 -13.43 -5.17
CA ILE A 133 -3.46 -14.44 -4.92
C ILE A 133 -4.11 -14.93 -6.21
N ASP A 134 -4.54 -14.00 -7.07
CA ASP A 134 -5.34 -14.32 -8.26
C ASP A 134 -4.45 -14.56 -9.49
N HIS A 135 -3.31 -13.86 -9.61
CA HIS A 135 -2.37 -14.01 -10.72
C HIS A 135 -1.18 -14.93 -10.41
N GLY A 136 -1.01 -15.38 -9.17
CA GLY A 136 0.05 -16.32 -8.79
C GLY A 136 1.47 -15.76 -8.90
N MET A 137 1.61 -14.42 -8.92
CA MET A 137 2.92 -13.77 -8.99
C MET A 137 3.73 -14.02 -7.70
N SER A 138 5.05 -14.07 -7.83
CA SER A 138 5.94 -13.93 -6.69
C SER A 138 5.76 -12.55 -6.04
N LEU A 139 6.22 -12.41 -4.78
CA LEU A 139 6.09 -11.12 -4.10
C LEU A 139 6.84 -10.00 -4.83
N GLN A 140 8.03 -10.27 -5.38
CA GLN A 140 8.80 -9.27 -6.11
C GLN A 140 8.08 -8.83 -7.40
N GLU A 141 7.59 -9.78 -8.19
CA GLU A 141 6.79 -9.47 -9.38
C GLU A 141 5.56 -8.64 -9.03
N ALA A 142 4.86 -8.99 -7.94
CA ALA A 142 3.65 -8.29 -7.53
C ALA A 142 3.91 -6.84 -7.08
N VAL A 143 5.01 -6.56 -6.36
CA VAL A 143 5.32 -5.18 -5.93
C VAL A 143 5.86 -4.33 -7.07
N GLU A 144 6.50 -4.93 -8.08
CA GLU A 144 7.01 -4.22 -9.25
C GLU A 144 5.94 -3.94 -10.30
N ALA A 145 4.96 -4.85 -10.43
CA ALA A 145 3.91 -4.80 -11.43
C ALA A 145 3.35 -3.39 -11.67
N PRO A 146 3.08 -3.01 -12.93
CA PRO A 146 2.52 -1.71 -13.24
C PRO A 146 1.16 -1.52 -12.58
N ARG A 147 0.89 -0.33 -12.06
CA ARG A 147 -0.27 0.00 -11.25
C ARG A 147 -1.19 0.97 -11.95
N VAL A 148 -2.47 0.85 -11.63
CA VAL A 148 -3.52 1.79 -12.03
C VAL A 148 -4.14 2.47 -10.81
N TRP A 149 -4.65 3.68 -11.01
CA TRP A 149 -5.40 4.37 -9.95
C TRP A 149 -6.51 5.26 -10.51
N THR A 150 -7.60 5.38 -9.78
CA THR A 150 -8.64 6.36 -10.06
C THR A 150 -9.38 6.74 -8.79
N GLN A 151 -9.85 7.97 -8.74
CA GLN A 151 -10.80 8.48 -7.74
C GLN A 151 -12.16 8.87 -8.36
N GLY A 152 -12.42 8.46 -9.61
CA GLY A 152 -13.69 8.65 -10.32
C GLY A 152 -13.61 9.58 -11.53
N GLN A 153 -12.61 10.45 -11.62
CA GLN A 153 -12.42 11.35 -12.77
C GLN A 153 -11.52 10.72 -13.84
N ASN A 154 -10.21 10.71 -13.58
CA ASN A 154 -9.21 10.16 -14.50
C ASN A 154 -8.78 8.75 -14.06
N LEU A 155 -8.40 7.93 -15.02
CA LEU A 155 -7.72 6.66 -14.82
C LEU A 155 -6.23 6.89 -15.04
N GLU A 156 -5.49 6.98 -13.94
CA GLU A 156 -4.04 7.04 -13.94
C GLU A 156 -3.44 5.68 -14.29
N LEU A 157 -2.57 5.66 -15.30
CA LEU A 157 -1.83 4.48 -15.75
C LEU A 157 -0.33 4.75 -15.68
N GLU A 158 0.41 3.79 -15.15
CA GLU A 158 1.88 3.81 -15.22
C GLU A 158 2.42 3.39 -16.60
N PRO A 159 3.68 3.74 -16.93
CA PRO A 159 4.20 3.64 -18.30
C PRO A 159 4.29 2.22 -18.86
N ASP A 160 4.49 1.22 -17.99
CA ASP A 160 4.70 -0.18 -18.37
C ASP A 160 3.39 -0.94 -18.64
N ILE A 161 2.24 -0.26 -18.55
CA ILE A 161 0.95 -0.82 -18.97
C ILE A 161 0.90 -0.88 -20.50
N SER A 162 0.61 -2.07 -21.05
CA SER A 162 0.58 -2.28 -22.50
C SER A 162 -0.30 -1.25 -23.22
N PRO A 163 0.21 -0.59 -24.27
CA PRO A 163 -0.58 0.31 -25.10
C PRO A 163 -1.86 -0.34 -25.66
N ASP A 164 -1.86 -1.66 -25.84
CA ASP A 164 -3.00 -2.42 -26.37
C ASP A 164 -4.23 -2.37 -25.45
N VAL A 165 -4.07 -2.04 -24.16
CA VAL A 165 -5.22 -1.87 -23.24
C VAL A 165 -5.78 -0.44 -23.23
N ILE A 166 -5.03 0.54 -23.71
CA ILE A 166 -5.41 1.97 -23.64
C ILE A 166 -6.64 2.23 -24.52
N GLU A 167 -6.59 1.86 -25.80
CA GLU A 167 -7.70 2.11 -26.72
C GLU A 167 -9.01 1.44 -26.27
N PRO A 168 -9.03 0.15 -25.86
CA PRO A 168 -10.22 -0.47 -25.27
C PRO A 168 -10.76 0.29 -24.05
N LEU A 169 -9.90 0.76 -23.14
CA LEU A 169 -10.34 1.53 -21.96
C LEU A 169 -10.92 2.89 -22.34
N THR A 170 -10.31 3.60 -23.30
CA THR A 170 -10.84 4.86 -23.81
C THR A 170 -12.19 4.66 -24.50
N LYS A 171 -12.36 3.58 -25.29
CA LYS A 171 -13.66 3.24 -25.90
C LYS A 171 -14.76 2.96 -24.88
N LYS A 172 -14.39 2.44 -23.70
CA LYS A 172 -15.31 2.29 -22.57
C LYS A 172 -15.62 3.61 -21.87
N GLY A 173 -14.94 4.71 -22.21
CA GLY A 173 -15.17 6.04 -21.65
C GLY A 173 -14.26 6.41 -20.48
N HIS A 174 -13.15 5.70 -20.27
CA HIS A 174 -12.14 6.14 -19.31
C HIS A 174 -11.32 7.30 -19.88
N VAL A 175 -11.16 8.37 -19.09
CA VAL A 175 -10.20 9.43 -19.39
C VAL A 175 -8.84 8.98 -18.85
N ILE A 176 -7.93 8.65 -19.76
CA ILE A 176 -6.61 8.11 -19.40
C ILE A 176 -5.65 9.26 -19.06
N GLU A 177 -4.95 9.12 -17.95
CA GLU A 177 -3.87 10.00 -17.53
C GLU A 177 -2.59 9.17 -17.36
N ALA A 178 -1.60 9.38 -18.21
CA ALA A 178 -0.30 8.75 -18.03
C ALA A 178 0.45 9.44 -16.88
N VAL A 179 0.91 8.65 -15.91
CA VAL A 179 1.69 9.15 -14.76
C VAL A 179 2.99 8.38 -14.66
N GLU A 180 4.01 9.01 -14.10
CA GLU A 180 5.30 8.36 -13.87
C GLU A 180 5.18 7.19 -12.87
N ARG A 181 4.39 7.40 -11.80
CA ARG A 181 4.13 6.38 -10.77
C ARG A 181 2.80 6.58 -10.04
N VAL A 182 2.18 5.46 -9.70
CA VAL A 182 1.03 5.31 -8.81
C VAL A 182 1.53 4.83 -7.44
N ALA A 183 1.26 5.64 -6.42
CA ALA A 183 1.79 5.48 -5.06
C ALA A 183 3.34 5.49 -5.03
N GLY A 184 3.94 4.86 -4.03
CA GLY A 184 5.40 4.82 -3.86
C GLY A 184 5.98 3.41 -3.72
N GLY A 185 7.09 3.30 -3.01
CA GLY A 185 7.83 2.06 -2.80
C GLY A 185 7.08 1.09 -1.89
N MET A 186 6.32 0.19 -2.50
CA MET A 186 5.71 -0.94 -1.81
C MET A 186 6.79 -1.91 -1.35
N ASN A 187 6.67 -2.42 -0.13
CA ASN A 187 7.49 -3.52 0.36
C ASN A 187 6.64 -4.48 1.17
N GLY A 188 7.16 -5.68 1.37
CA GLY A 188 6.46 -6.72 2.11
C GLY A 188 7.29 -7.97 2.33
N VAL A 189 6.64 -8.92 2.98
CA VAL A 189 7.12 -10.29 3.19
C VAL A 189 6.03 -11.29 2.82
N LEU A 190 6.43 -12.46 2.32
CA LEU A 190 5.54 -13.56 1.95
C LEU A 190 6.09 -14.87 2.50
N PHE A 191 5.22 -15.65 3.12
CA PHE A 191 5.52 -16.99 3.61
C PHE A 191 5.05 -18.00 2.57
N ASP A 192 5.95 -18.84 2.09
CA ASP A 192 5.58 -19.93 1.18
C ASP A 192 5.28 -21.23 1.93
N ASP A 193 4.78 -22.23 1.20
CA ASP A 193 4.41 -23.52 1.77
C ASP A 193 5.65 -24.37 2.17
N THR A 194 6.87 -23.95 1.82
CA THR A 194 8.14 -24.59 2.24
C THR A 194 8.65 -24.08 3.59
N GLY A 195 8.06 -22.99 4.10
CA GLY A 195 8.53 -22.28 5.29
C GLY A 195 9.57 -21.20 4.99
N SER A 196 9.84 -20.90 3.73
CA SER A 196 10.72 -19.80 3.34
C SER A 196 9.98 -18.47 3.46
N ILE A 197 10.73 -17.41 3.79
CA ILE A 197 10.23 -16.04 3.86
C ILE A 197 10.86 -15.25 2.72
N HIS A 198 10.02 -14.73 1.84
CA HIS A 198 10.40 -13.92 0.70
C HIS A 198 10.19 -12.46 1.06
N GLY A 199 11.24 -11.64 0.98
CA GLY A 199 11.14 -10.19 1.12
C GLY A 199 11.15 -9.51 -0.25
N ALA A 200 10.41 -8.42 -0.40
CA ALA A 200 10.39 -7.63 -1.62
C ALA A 200 10.41 -6.13 -1.34
N ALA A 201 11.05 -5.38 -2.23
CA ALA A 201 10.99 -3.93 -2.27
C ALA A 201 10.86 -3.44 -3.73
N CYS A 202 9.98 -2.47 -3.93
CA CYS A 202 9.62 -1.93 -5.24
C CYS A 202 10.58 -0.82 -5.71
N TRP A 203 10.94 -0.83 -6.99
CA TRP A 203 11.81 0.16 -7.65
C TRP A 203 11.40 1.63 -7.49
N ARG A 204 10.11 1.93 -7.24
CA ARG A 204 9.56 3.29 -7.10
C ARG A 204 10.15 4.08 -5.91
N ALA A 205 10.90 3.42 -5.02
CA ALA A 205 11.71 4.07 -3.99
C ALA A 205 12.92 3.20 -3.64
N ASP A 206 13.96 3.82 -3.11
CA ASP A 206 15.07 3.05 -2.53
C ASP A 206 14.58 2.22 -1.34
N GLY A 207 14.96 0.95 -1.32
CA GLY A 207 14.61 0.01 -0.28
C GLY A 207 15.20 -1.37 -0.59
N SER A 208 15.57 -2.10 0.45
CA SER A 208 16.21 -3.41 0.30
C SER A 208 15.55 -4.43 1.20
N PRO A 209 15.07 -5.56 0.66
CA PRO A 209 14.77 -6.71 1.49
C PRO A 209 16.09 -7.31 2.01
N ILE A 210 16.15 -7.61 3.31
CA ILE A 210 17.30 -8.23 3.94
C ILE A 210 16.81 -9.47 4.69
N ALA A 211 17.41 -10.61 4.39
CA ALA A 211 17.23 -11.84 5.17
C ALA A 211 18.40 -11.99 6.14
N VAL A 212 18.10 -12.20 7.42
CA VAL A 212 19.09 -12.49 8.45
C VAL A 212 18.90 -13.94 8.88
N GLY A 213 19.81 -14.80 8.41
CA GLY A 213 19.87 -16.19 8.84
C GLY A 213 20.84 -16.34 10.02
N GLY A 214 20.42 -17.07 11.04
CA GLY A 214 21.26 -17.40 12.18
C GLY A 214 20.51 -18.28 13.15
N GLY A 215 21.16 -19.35 13.62
CA GLY A 215 20.67 -20.18 14.71
C GLY A 215 21.73 -20.21 15.83
N PRO A 216 21.38 -20.66 17.03
CA PRO A 216 22.39 -20.94 18.03
C PRO A 216 23.45 -21.88 17.43
N ALA A 217 24.72 -21.50 17.53
CA ALA A 217 25.86 -22.38 17.21
C ALA A 217 26.00 -23.48 18.28
N THR A 218 24.90 -24.14 18.62
CA THR A 218 24.91 -25.28 19.52
C THR A 218 25.28 -26.51 18.72
N ILE A 219 26.46 -27.05 18.98
CA ILE A 219 26.79 -28.44 18.67
C ILE A 219 25.90 -29.32 19.55
N ARG A 220 24.64 -29.51 19.19
CA ARG A 220 23.89 -30.66 19.69
C ARG A 220 24.35 -31.85 18.87
N GLY A 221 25.19 -32.67 19.49
CA GLY A 221 25.95 -33.73 18.85
C GLY A 221 25.14 -34.67 17.96
N THR A 222 25.86 -35.22 16.97
CA THR A 222 25.56 -36.39 16.14
C THR A 222 24.59 -36.25 14.96
N ASN A 223 24.56 -35.13 14.23
CA ASN A 223 24.04 -35.19 12.86
C ASN A 223 24.85 -34.38 11.84
N PRO A 224 25.56 -35.02 10.89
CA PRO A 224 26.40 -34.35 9.92
C PRO A 224 25.62 -34.10 8.62
N MET A 225 24.63 -33.21 8.60
CA MET A 225 24.04 -32.76 7.33
C MET A 225 23.44 -31.35 7.45
N PHE A 226 24.30 -30.34 7.38
CA PHE A 226 23.92 -29.04 6.82
C PHE A 226 24.95 -28.72 5.74
N ARG A 227 24.51 -28.70 4.49
CA ARG A 227 25.25 -28.12 3.37
C ARG A 227 24.75 -26.70 3.15
N VAL A 228 25.70 -25.80 2.91
CA VAL A 228 25.55 -24.43 2.40
C VAL A 228 24.81 -24.46 1.07
#